data_AF-A0A1G0ZS75-F1
#
_entry.id   AF-A0A1G0ZS75-F1
#
_cell.length_a   1.000
_cell.length_b   1.000
_cell.length_c   1.000
_cell.angle_alpha   90.00
_cell.angle_beta   90.00
_cell.angle_gamma   90.00
#
_symmetry.space_group_name_H-M   'P 1'
#
loop_
_entity.id
_entity.type
_entity.pdbx_description
1 polymer ?
#
loop_
_entity_poly.entity_id
_entity_poly.type
_entity_poly.pdbx_seq_one_letter_code
_entity_poly.pdbx_strand_id
1 'polypeptide(L)'
;MGNLLKLFINPINIPRKEQSSAYLEQVHYLKHVWNEDTYGLERLVRLLLCLVQFLYPLLLIRHIFGRWGILGRKLAVECYTLFKFVFPLLVLFWGWYQHGWIIFLTIYLLSETIVHILHLIFLDDVHSAMVSYRRSLLLLFLHYAEVAFDFAVVYMAFDLLTRPMTAITAIYFSIVATTTVGFGDISAKNSLGMAIVSTQLVVCVLFIILFINYFSSRTHSSEEE
;
A
#
# COMPACT_ATOMS: atom_id res chain seq x y z
N MET A 1 -18.72 -0.81 24.72
CA MET A 1 -18.31 -0.17 23.44
C MET A 1 -17.51 1.13 23.61
N GLY A 2 -17.64 1.90 24.69
CA GLY A 2 -16.94 3.19 24.87
C GLY A 2 -15.43 3.16 25.20
N ASN A 3 -14.88 2.05 25.69
CA ASN A 3 -13.46 1.97 26.09
C ASN A 3 -12.50 1.60 24.95
N LEU A 4 -12.95 0.83 23.94
CA LEU A 4 -12.15 0.52 22.75
C LEU A 4 -11.96 1.76 21.87
N LEU A 5 -12.99 2.60 21.73
CA LEU A 5 -12.91 3.87 21.00
C LEU A 5 -11.87 4.84 21.59
N LYS A 6 -11.69 4.86 22.92
CA LYS A 6 -10.66 5.67 23.58
C LYS A 6 -9.22 5.21 23.27
N LEU A 7 -9.04 3.95 22.86
CA LEU A 7 -7.72 3.43 22.49
C LEU A 7 -7.25 3.97 21.11
N PHE A 8 -8.19 4.27 20.22
CA PHE A 8 -7.94 4.76 18.86
C PHE A 8 -8.12 6.28 18.71
N ILE A 9 -8.77 6.95 19.66
CA ILE A 9 -9.06 8.39 19.62
C ILE A 9 -8.13 9.13 20.57
N ASN A 10 -7.18 9.88 20.00
CA ASN A 10 -6.47 10.93 20.71
C ASN A 10 -7.43 12.13 20.93
N PRO A 11 -7.62 12.66 22.15
CA PRO A 11 -8.50 13.79 22.40
C PRO A 11 -7.86 15.11 21.92
N ILE A 12 -7.76 15.31 20.61
CA ILE A 12 -7.39 16.59 20.04
C ILE A 12 -8.62 17.18 19.37
N ASN A 13 -9.13 18.28 19.94
CA ASN A 13 -10.12 19.16 19.32
C ASN A 13 -9.47 19.85 18.12
N ILE A 14 -9.45 19.17 16.98
CA ILE A 14 -9.03 19.78 15.72
C ILE A 14 -10.16 20.71 15.27
N PRO A 15 -9.91 22.01 15.07
CA PRO A 15 -10.94 22.93 14.58
C PRO A 15 -11.53 22.40 13.27
N ARG A 16 -12.84 22.52 13.14
CA ARG A 16 -13.66 22.02 12.03
C ARG A 16 -13.34 22.83 10.75
N LYS A 17 -12.15 22.66 10.17
CA LYS A 17 -11.82 23.22 8.86
C LYS A 17 -12.77 22.57 7.85
N GLU A 18 -13.46 23.38 7.04
CA GLU A 18 -14.33 22.90 5.96
C GLU A 18 -13.60 21.83 5.16
N GLN A 19 -14.10 20.61 5.22
CA GLN A 19 -13.45 19.46 4.61
C GLN A 19 -13.75 19.46 3.12
N SER A 20 -12.72 19.72 2.33
CA SER A 20 -12.73 19.43 0.91
C SER A 20 -13.04 17.95 0.68
N SER A 21 -13.92 17.67 -0.28
CA SER A 21 -14.14 16.31 -0.78
C SER A 21 -12.80 15.70 -1.19
N ALA A 22 -12.54 14.43 -0.84
CA ALA A 22 -11.30 13.75 -1.22
C ALA A 22 -11.05 13.77 -2.74
N TYR A 23 -12.12 13.76 -3.55
CA TYR A 23 -12.01 13.93 -5.01
C TYR A 23 -11.58 15.35 -5.40
N LEU A 24 -12.02 16.38 -4.69
CA LEU A 24 -11.58 17.76 -4.93
C LEU A 24 -10.11 17.95 -4.54
N GLU A 25 -9.67 17.32 -3.44
CA GLU A 25 -8.25 17.25 -3.07
C GLU A 25 -7.42 16.57 -4.18
N GLN A 26 -7.91 15.46 -4.72
CA GLN A 26 -7.24 14.75 -5.81
C GLN A 26 -7.15 15.58 -7.10
N VAL A 27 -8.21 16.30 -7.46
CA VAL A 27 -8.19 17.22 -8.61
C VAL A 27 -7.24 18.39 -8.36
N HIS A 28 -7.14 18.87 -7.12
CA HIS A 28 -6.16 19.89 -6.76
C HIS A 28 -4.73 19.38 -6.95
N TYR A 29 -4.42 18.15 -6.55
CA TYR A 29 -3.11 17.52 -6.81
C TYR A 29 -2.82 17.39 -8.31
N LEU A 30 -3.81 16.94 -9.09
CA LEU A 30 -3.67 16.86 -10.55
C LEU A 30 -3.39 18.24 -11.16
N LYS A 31 -4.09 19.29 -10.71
CA LYS A 31 -3.88 20.66 -11.18
C LYS A 31 -2.54 21.23 -10.75
N HIS A 32 -2.07 20.87 -9.55
CA HIS A 32 -0.75 21.27 -9.05
C HIS A 32 0.36 20.69 -9.92
N VAL A 33 0.37 19.36 -10.11
CA VAL A 33 1.32 18.66 -10.99
C VAL A 33 1.24 19.16 -12.44
N TRP A 34 0.06 19.56 -12.90
CA TRP A 34 -0.11 20.12 -14.24
C TRP A 34 0.54 21.50 -14.42
N ASN A 35 0.56 22.31 -13.36
CA ASN A 35 1.08 23.67 -13.37
C ASN A 35 2.53 23.79 -12.89
N GLU A 36 3.09 22.71 -12.34
CA GLU A 36 4.51 22.65 -11.95
C GLU A 36 5.43 22.70 -13.18
N ASP A 37 6.60 23.32 -12.99
CA ASP A 37 7.70 23.35 -13.96
C ASP A 37 8.48 22.03 -13.99
N THR A 38 7.81 20.89 -13.86
CA THR A 38 8.42 19.57 -14.06
C THR A 38 8.46 19.22 -15.55
N TYR A 39 9.59 18.70 -16.02
CA TYR A 39 9.83 18.45 -17.44
C TYR A 39 9.98 16.95 -17.76
N GLY A 40 9.57 16.57 -18.97
CA GLY A 40 9.85 15.24 -19.53
C GLY A 40 9.09 14.09 -18.86
N LEU A 41 9.81 12.98 -18.62
CA LEU A 41 9.24 11.70 -18.16
C LEU A 41 8.64 11.79 -16.75
N GLU A 42 9.24 12.60 -15.87
CA GLU A 42 8.75 12.80 -14.49
C GLU A 42 7.32 13.31 -14.47
N ARG A 43 7.01 14.35 -15.26
CA ARG A 43 5.67 14.92 -15.35
C ARG A 43 4.63 13.91 -15.84
N LEU A 44 4.98 13.11 -16.85
CA LEU A 44 4.08 12.07 -17.39
C LEU A 44 3.77 11.01 -16.34
N VAL A 45 4.78 10.55 -15.59
CA VAL A 45 4.60 9.56 -14.52
C VAL A 45 3.75 10.12 -13.39
N ARG A 46 4.03 11.34 -12.90
CA ARG A 46 3.25 11.99 -11.83
C ARG A 46 1.77 12.15 -12.23
N LEU A 47 1.49 12.61 -13.45
CA LEU A 47 0.13 12.76 -13.95
C LEU A 47 -0.60 11.42 -14.08
N LEU A 48 0.07 10.39 -14.62
CA LEU A 48 -0.47 9.04 -14.70
C LEU A 48 -0.84 8.51 -13.31
N LEU A 49 0.06 8.65 -12.33
CA LEU A 49 -0.20 8.21 -10.95
C LEU A 49 -1.41 8.94 -10.34
N CYS A 50 -1.53 10.26 -10.54
CA CYS A 50 -2.69 11.02 -10.09
C CYS A 50 -4.00 10.57 -10.73
N LEU A 51 -3.99 10.22 -12.02
CA LEU A 51 -5.17 9.76 -12.76
C LEU A 51 -5.59 8.34 -12.36
N VAL A 52 -4.63 7.43 -12.20
CA VAL A 52 -4.91 6.03 -11.84
C VAL A 52 -5.56 5.94 -10.45
N GLN A 53 -5.26 6.86 -9.53
CA GLN A 53 -5.89 6.88 -8.20
C GLN A 53 -7.41 7.03 -8.20
N PHE A 54 -8.01 7.62 -9.25
CA PHE A 54 -9.46 7.70 -9.35
C PHE A 54 -10.14 6.33 -9.53
N LEU A 55 -9.39 5.32 -9.98
CA LEU A 55 -9.91 3.96 -10.15
C LEU A 55 -10.03 3.21 -8.83
N TYR A 56 -9.23 3.58 -7.83
CA TYR A 56 -9.05 2.77 -6.63
C TYR A 56 -10.04 3.08 -5.50
N PRO A 57 -10.46 2.05 -4.74
CA PRO A 57 -11.46 2.19 -3.69
C PRO A 57 -10.98 3.05 -2.52
N LEU A 58 -9.67 3.20 -2.28
CA LEU A 58 -9.14 4.07 -1.23
C LEU A 58 -9.65 5.51 -1.34
N LEU A 59 -9.77 6.06 -2.57
CA LEU A 59 -10.30 7.41 -2.78
C LEU A 59 -11.79 7.50 -2.43
N LEU A 60 -12.56 6.47 -2.80
CA LEU A 60 -13.97 6.33 -2.44
C LEU A 60 -14.16 6.27 -0.91
N ILE A 61 -13.34 5.46 -0.22
CA ILE A 61 -13.36 5.33 1.24
C ILE A 61 -13.04 6.69 1.88
N ARG A 62 -12.01 7.39 1.40
CA ARG A 62 -11.67 8.73 1.89
C ARG A 62 -12.81 9.73 1.68
N HIS A 63 -13.54 9.65 0.57
CA HIS A 63 -14.68 10.53 0.30
C HIS A 63 -15.88 10.23 1.19
N ILE A 64 -16.29 8.96 1.31
CA ILE A 64 -17.47 8.55 2.09
C ILE A 64 -17.25 8.85 3.57
N PHE A 65 -16.13 8.40 4.13
CA PHE A 65 -15.81 8.57 5.55
C PHE A 65 -15.25 9.96 5.88
N GLY A 66 -14.88 10.75 4.85
CA GLY A 66 -14.58 12.16 4.98
C GLY A 66 -15.78 12.97 5.51
N ARG A 67 -17.02 12.54 5.23
CA ARG A 67 -18.24 13.19 5.75
C ARG A 67 -18.38 13.10 7.27
N TRP A 68 -17.70 12.15 7.90
CA TRP A 68 -17.71 11.95 9.36
C TRP A 68 -16.55 12.66 10.08
N GLY A 69 -15.80 13.50 9.37
CA GLY A 69 -14.69 14.26 9.93
C GLY A 69 -13.31 13.69 9.62
N ILE A 70 -12.26 14.45 9.96
CA ILE A 70 -10.85 14.04 9.82
C ILE A 70 -10.56 12.73 10.55
N LEU A 71 -11.15 12.54 11.73
CA LEU A 71 -11.00 11.30 12.51
C LEU A 71 -11.65 10.10 11.81
N GLY A 72 -12.89 10.25 11.31
CA GLY A 72 -13.58 9.22 10.55
C GLY A 72 -12.80 8.81 9.30
N ARG A 73 -12.27 9.78 8.56
CA ARG A 73 -11.40 9.54 7.40
C ARG A 73 -10.14 8.75 7.76
N LYS A 74 -9.45 9.13 8.84
CA LYS A 74 -8.21 8.46 9.28
C LYS A 74 -8.46 7.02 9.72
N LEU A 75 -9.49 6.80 10.53
CA LEU A 75 -9.84 5.47 11.05
C LEU A 75 -10.32 4.55 9.92
N ALA A 76 -11.11 5.05 8.97
CA ALA A 76 -11.55 4.26 7.82
C ALA A 76 -10.39 3.79 6.95
N VAL A 77 -9.40 4.65 6.72
CA VAL A 77 -8.18 4.26 5.99
C VAL A 77 -7.40 3.18 6.73
N GLU A 78 -7.25 3.29 8.06
CA GLU A 78 -6.59 2.26 8.87
C GLU A 78 -7.33 0.94 8.87
N CYS A 79 -8.65 0.95 9.03
CA CYS A 79 -9.48 -0.24 8.93
C CYS A 79 -9.38 -0.89 7.54
N TYR A 80 -9.31 -0.08 6.49
CA TYR A 80 -9.12 -0.58 5.13
C TYR A 80 -7.74 -1.21 4.92
N THR A 81 -6.67 -0.57 5.41
CA THR A 81 -5.32 -1.15 5.36
C THR A 81 -5.23 -2.46 6.16
N LEU A 82 -5.87 -2.54 7.33
CA LEU A 82 -5.99 -3.79 8.10
C LEU A 82 -6.79 -4.85 7.35
N PHE A 83 -7.90 -4.48 6.71
CA PHE A 83 -8.67 -5.39 5.87
C PHE A 83 -7.80 -5.97 4.75
N LYS A 84 -7.07 -5.12 4.01
CA LYS A 84 -6.17 -5.59 2.95
C LYS A 84 -5.07 -6.50 3.46
N PHE A 85 -4.52 -6.24 4.63
CA PHE A 85 -3.52 -7.12 5.25
C PHE A 85 -4.10 -8.50 5.63
N VAL A 86 -5.30 -8.54 6.21
CA VAL A 86 -5.94 -9.79 6.67
C VAL A 86 -6.50 -10.58 5.48
N PHE A 87 -7.01 -9.89 4.45
CA PHE A 87 -7.66 -10.50 3.29
C PHE A 87 -6.86 -11.64 2.63
N PRO A 88 -5.60 -11.48 2.19
CA PRO A 88 -4.83 -12.56 1.57
C PRO A 88 -4.59 -13.73 2.52
N LEU A 89 -4.46 -13.49 3.83
CA LEU A 89 -4.38 -14.57 4.81
C LEU A 89 -5.67 -15.39 4.83
N LEU A 90 -6.84 -14.74 4.87
CA LEU A 90 -8.12 -15.46 4.77
C LEU A 90 -8.19 -16.25 3.46
N VAL A 91 -7.75 -15.64 2.35
CA VAL A 91 -7.78 -16.28 1.04
C VAL A 91 -6.94 -17.56 1.01
N LEU A 92 -5.74 -17.54 1.61
CA LEU A 92 -4.84 -18.68 1.69
C LEU A 92 -5.36 -19.80 2.60
N PHE A 93 -5.79 -19.47 3.82
CA PHE A 93 -6.18 -20.48 4.82
C PHE A 93 -7.53 -21.14 4.52
N TRP A 94 -8.48 -20.41 3.91
CA TRP A 94 -9.78 -20.98 3.51
C TRP A 94 -9.80 -21.55 2.09
N GLY A 95 -8.69 -21.50 1.35
CA GLY A 95 -8.63 -22.07 0.00
C GLY A 95 -9.37 -21.25 -1.07
N TRP A 96 -9.72 -20.00 -0.77
CA TRP A 96 -10.48 -19.11 -1.65
C TRP A 96 -9.71 -18.69 -2.90
N TYR A 97 -8.39 -18.91 -2.94
CA TYR A 97 -7.56 -18.71 -4.13
C TYR A 97 -7.99 -19.56 -5.33
N GLN A 98 -8.88 -20.55 -5.16
CA GLN A 98 -9.44 -21.32 -6.27
C GLN A 98 -10.50 -20.55 -7.08
N HIS A 99 -11.06 -19.47 -6.53
CA HIS A 99 -12.10 -18.69 -7.19
C HIS A 99 -11.49 -17.54 -8.00
N GLY A 100 -11.70 -17.54 -9.32
CA GLY A 100 -11.13 -16.53 -10.23
C GLY A 100 -11.45 -15.08 -9.85
N TRP A 101 -12.65 -14.80 -9.33
CA TRP A 101 -13.03 -13.46 -8.88
C TRP A 101 -12.26 -13.00 -7.63
N ILE A 102 -11.87 -13.93 -6.75
CA ILE A 102 -11.05 -13.63 -5.56
C ILE A 102 -9.63 -13.33 -5.98
N ILE A 103 -9.07 -14.11 -6.92
CA ILE A 103 -7.75 -13.84 -7.49
C ILE A 103 -7.73 -12.46 -8.14
N PHE A 104 -8.75 -12.13 -8.95
CA PHE A 104 -8.87 -10.80 -9.55
C PHE A 104 -8.92 -9.70 -8.49
N LEU A 105 -9.70 -9.90 -7.42
CA LEU A 105 -9.77 -8.95 -6.32
C LEU A 105 -8.42 -8.79 -5.60
N THR A 106 -7.69 -9.88 -5.33
CA THR A 106 -6.33 -9.82 -4.75
C THR A 106 -5.38 -9.03 -5.64
N ILE A 107 -5.33 -9.31 -6.95
CA ILE A 107 -4.46 -8.59 -7.88
C ILE A 107 -4.84 -7.11 -7.96
N TYR A 108 -6.15 -6.82 -7.96
CA TYR A 108 -6.66 -5.46 -7.96
C TYR A 108 -6.21 -4.68 -6.72
N LEU A 109 -6.36 -5.26 -5.52
CA LEU A 109 -5.93 -4.65 -4.25
C LEU A 109 -4.39 -4.52 -4.16
N LEU A 110 -3.65 -5.52 -4.62
CA LEU A 110 -2.19 -5.46 -4.74
C LEU A 110 -1.74 -4.31 -5.65
N SER A 111 -2.41 -4.14 -6.79
CA SER A 111 -2.10 -3.04 -7.72
C SER A 111 -2.36 -1.67 -7.09
N GLU A 112 -3.42 -1.53 -6.30
CA GLU A 112 -3.70 -0.31 -5.53
C GLU A 112 -2.55 0.00 -4.57
N THR A 113 -2.04 -1.00 -3.86
CA THR A 113 -0.93 -0.83 -2.91
C THR A 113 0.37 -0.45 -3.65
N ILE A 114 0.66 -1.04 -4.80
CA ILE A 114 1.81 -0.66 -5.64
C ILE A 114 1.69 0.79 -6.13
N VAL A 115 0.53 1.19 -6.64
CA VAL A 115 0.31 2.58 -7.10
C VAL A 115 0.36 3.56 -5.93
N HIS A 116 -0.12 3.18 -4.75
CA HIS A 116 0.00 3.99 -3.55
C HIS A 116 1.46 4.21 -3.16
N ILE A 117 2.29 3.17 -3.19
CA ILE A 117 3.74 3.25 -2.94
C ILE A 117 4.42 4.16 -3.95
N LEU A 118 4.14 3.98 -5.25
CA LEU A 118 4.69 4.83 -6.29
C LEU A 118 4.29 6.30 -6.09
N HIS A 119 3.05 6.55 -5.70
CA HIS A 119 2.61 7.91 -5.40
C HIS A 119 3.33 8.52 -4.20
N LEU A 120 3.60 7.74 -3.14
CA LEU A 120 4.41 8.22 -2.01
C LEU A 120 5.85 8.56 -2.42
N ILE A 121 6.43 7.82 -3.39
CA ILE A 121 7.79 8.10 -3.87
C ILE A 121 7.84 9.31 -4.80
N PHE A 122 6.93 9.38 -5.78
CA PHE A 122 7.00 10.39 -6.86
C PHE A 122 6.29 11.70 -6.53
N LEU A 123 5.40 11.73 -5.52
CA LEU A 123 4.67 12.92 -5.10
C LEU A 123 4.96 13.26 -3.63
N ASP A 124 6.15 12.93 -3.13
CA ASP A 124 6.54 13.20 -1.73
C ASP A 124 6.54 14.71 -1.42
N ASP A 125 6.90 15.53 -2.41
CA ASP A 125 6.91 17.01 -2.37
C ASP A 125 5.52 17.64 -2.18
N VAL A 126 4.47 16.94 -2.60
CA VAL A 126 3.08 17.41 -2.53
C VAL A 126 2.40 17.02 -1.22
N HIS A 127 2.96 16.07 -0.46
CA HIS A 127 2.34 15.59 0.78
C HIS A 127 2.69 16.46 1.98
N SER A 128 1.67 17.08 2.58
CA SER A 128 1.80 17.78 3.86
C SER A 128 2.34 16.86 4.95
N ALA A 129 3.31 17.35 5.73
CA ALA A 129 4.01 16.66 6.82
C ALA A 129 3.16 15.57 7.53
N MET A 130 3.70 14.36 7.60
CA MET A 130 3.07 13.20 8.22
C MET A 130 2.70 13.50 9.68
N VAL A 131 1.39 13.54 9.99
CA VAL A 131 0.84 13.93 11.30
C VAL A 131 1.40 13.13 12.48
N SER A 132 1.83 11.88 12.24
CA SER A 132 2.52 11.08 13.24
C SER A 132 3.48 10.11 12.57
N TYR A 133 4.76 10.22 12.94
CA TYR A 133 5.83 9.32 12.50
C TYR A 133 5.47 7.85 12.81
N ARG A 134 5.26 7.50 14.09
CA ARG A 134 5.02 6.11 14.50
C ARG A 134 3.86 5.43 13.75
N ARG A 135 2.81 6.20 13.44
CA ARG A 135 1.66 5.74 12.66
C ARG A 135 2.02 5.39 11.22
N SER A 136 2.77 6.28 10.55
CA SER A 136 3.16 6.09 9.15
C SER A 136 4.10 4.91 8.99
N LEU A 137 5.04 4.73 9.93
CA LEU A 137 5.94 3.56 9.96
C LEU A 137 5.16 2.25 10.17
N LEU A 138 4.16 2.24 11.06
CA LEU A 138 3.31 1.06 11.29
C LEU A 138 2.53 0.68 10.03
N LEU A 139 1.91 1.66 9.36
CA LEU A 139 1.17 1.43 8.12
C LEU A 139 2.08 0.95 6.99
N LEU A 140 3.29 1.50 6.88
CA LEU A 140 4.28 1.06 5.89
C LEU A 140 4.70 -0.40 6.13
N PHE A 141 4.94 -0.78 7.40
CA PHE A 141 5.23 -2.16 7.76
C PHE A 141 4.05 -3.10 7.43
N LEU A 142 2.82 -2.65 7.67
CA LEU A 142 1.63 -3.44 7.35
C LEU A 142 1.48 -3.63 5.84
N HIS A 143 1.73 -2.58 5.03
CA HIS A 143 1.75 -2.68 3.57
C HIS A 143 2.86 -3.61 3.06
N TYR A 144 4.04 -3.58 3.67
CA TYR A 144 5.15 -4.48 3.32
C TYR A 144 4.76 -5.95 3.53
N ALA A 145 4.11 -6.26 4.66
CA ALA A 145 3.64 -7.61 4.95
C ALA A 145 2.42 -8.02 4.11
N GLU A 146 1.46 -7.11 3.89
CA GLU A 146 0.31 -7.28 2.97
C GLU A 146 0.78 -7.74 1.59
N VAL A 147 1.71 -7.00 0.98
CA VAL A 147 2.23 -7.32 -0.35
C VAL A 147 2.85 -8.71 -0.39
N ALA A 148 3.60 -9.11 0.64
CA ALA A 148 4.14 -10.46 0.73
C ALA A 148 3.01 -11.52 0.76
N PHE A 149 1.92 -11.28 1.48
CA PHE A 149 0.79 -12.22 1.51
C PHE A 149 0.00 -12.25 0.19
N ASP A 150 -0.18 -11.12 -0.48
CA ASP A 150 -0.82 -11.07 -1.80
C ASP A 150 -0.04 -11.89 -2.84
N PHE A 151 1.30 -11.75 -2.87
CA PHE A 151 2.13 -12.58 -3.74
C PHE A 151 2.03 -14.07 -3.39
N ALA A 152 1.92 -14.43 -2.11
CA ALA A 152 1.67 -15.82 -1.71
C ALA A 152 0.36 -16.37 -2.27
N VAL A 153 -0.72 -15.57 -2.27
CA VAL A 153 -2.00 -15.93 -2.93
C VAL A 153 -1.79 -16.16 -4.43
N VAL A 154 -1.08 -15.24 -5.11
CA VAL A 154 -0.81 -15.35 -6.55
C VAL A 154 -0.02 -16.62 -6.87
N TYR A 155 1.01 -16.95 -6.08
CA TYR A 155 1.78 -18.17 -6.29
C TYR A 155 0.96 -19.45 -6.15
N MET A 156 0.07 -19.50 -5.16
CA MET A 156 -0.84 -20.64 -4.96
C MET A 156 -1.90 -20.74 -6.05
N ALA A 157 -2.51 -19.61 -6.42
CA ALA A 157 -3.59 -19.54 -7.40
C ALA A 157 -3.19 -20.08 -8.78
N PHE A 158 -1.94 -19.85 -9.19
CA PHE A 158 -1.45 -20.18 -10.52
C PHE A 158 -0.42 -21.33 -10.54
N ASP A 159 -0.20 -22.01 -9.41
CA ASP A 159 0.78 -23.12 -9.29
C ASP A 159 2.17 -22.77 -9.87
N LEU A 160 2.71 -21.63 -9.45
CA LEU A 160 3.90 -21.02 -10.07
C LEU A 160 5.24 -21.52 -9.51
N LEU A 161 5.22 -22.38 -8.49
CA LEU A 161 6.41 -22.81 -7.74
C LEU A 161 6.72 -24.29 -7.94
N THR A 162 7.98 -24.66 -7.77
CA THR A 162 8.48 -26.01 -8.09
C THR A 162 7.94 -27.12 -7.19
N ARG A 163 7.42 -26.78 -6.01
CA ARG A 163 6.89 -27.75 -5.03
C ARG A 163 5.39 -27.51 -4.80
N PRO A 164 4.62 -28.56 -4.46
CA PRO A 164 3.23 -28.40 -4.06
C PRO A 164 3.14 -27.49 -2.84
N MET A 165 2.32 -26.45 -2.92
CA MET A 165 2.22 -25.42 -1.90
C MET A 165 1.07 -25.68 -0.92
N THR A 166 1.38 -25.53 0.36
CA THR A 166 0.41 -25.21 1.41
C THR A 166 0.38 -23.70 1.64
N ALA A 167 -0.65 -23.19 2.34
CA ALA A 167 -0.72 -21.78 2.73
C ALA A 167 0.57 -21.30 3.43
N ILE A 168 1.10 -22.10 4.35
CA ILE A 168 2.30 -21.76 5.12
C ILE A 168 3.54 -21.73 4.22
N THR A 169 3.72 -22.72 3.33
CA THR A 169 4.90 -22.75 2.44
C THR A 169 4.87 -21.64 1.39
N ALA A 170 3.69 -21.23 0.93
CA ALA A 170 3.53 -20.09 0.03
C ALA A 170 3.87 -18.76 0.72
N ILE A 171 3.40 -18.56 1.95
CA ILE A 171 3.77 -17.41 2.78
C ILE A 171 5.27 -17.39 3.03
N TYR A 172 5.84 -18.54 3.40
CA TYR A 172 7.28 -18.68 3.61
C TYR A 172 8.07 -18.26 2.37
N PHE A 173 7.78 -18.83 1.19
CA PHE A 173 8.46 -18.47 -0.04
C PHE A 173 8.34 -16.97 -0.34
N SER A 174 7.12 -16.43 -0.20
CA SER A 174 6.89 -15.01 -0.48
C SER A 174 7.65 -14.10 0.48
N ILE A 175 7.69 -14.40 1.78
CA ILE A 175 8.51 -13.65 2.75
C ILE A 175 10.00 -13.74 2.39
N VAL A 176 10.50 -14.94 2.06
CA VAL A 176 11.90 -15.16 1.67
C VAL A 176 12.26 -14.36 0.41
N ALA A 177 11.34 -14.28 -0.55
CA ALA A 177 11.50 -13.45 -1.75
C ALA A 177 11.44 -11.95 -1.43
N THR A 178 10.45 -11.48 -0.68
CA THR A 178 10.32 -10.05 -0.28
C THR A 178 11.49 -9.59 0.58
N THR A 179 12.08 -10.46 1.40
CA THR A 179 13.26 -10.14 2.22
C THR A 179 14.58 -10.35 1.47
N THR A 180 14.53 -10.81 0.22
CA THR A 180 15.69 -11.08 -0.64
C THR A 180 16.67 -12.11 -0.05
N VAL A 181 16.22 -12.96 0.87
CA VAL A 181 17.07 -13.98 1.52
C VAL A 181 17.41 -15.12 0.55
N GLY A 182 16.41 -15.61 -0.18
CA GLY A 182 16.62 -16.58 -1.27
C GLY A 182 17.29 -17.90 -0.86
N PHE A 183 16.72 -18.64 0.11
CA PHE A 183 17.28 -19.93 0.57
C PHE A 183 17.46 -20.99 -0.53
N GLY A 184 16.75 -20.87 -1.65
CA GLY A 184 16.91 -21.72 -2.84
C GLY A 184 16.23 -23.10 -2.75
N ASP A 185 15.47 -23.35 -1.68
CA ASP A 185 14.71 -24.59 -1.47
C ASP A 185 13.40 -24.65 -2.28
N ILE A 186 12.78 -23.49 -2.51
CA ILE A 186 11.62 -23.28 -3.37
C ILE A 186 12.00 -22.27 -4.46
N SER A 187 11.61 -22.56 -5.71
CA SER A 187 11.95 -21.75 -6.88
C SER A 187 10.76 -21.63 -7.84
N ALA A 188 10.85 -20.67 -8.77
CA ALA A 188 9.85 -20.52 -9.83
C ALA A 188 9.87 -21.72 -10.77
N LYS A 189 8.67 -22.25 -11.08
CA LYS A 189 8.47 -23.44 -11.92
C LYS A 189 8.59 -23.16 -13.42
N ASN A 190 8.09 -22.01 -13.88
CA ASN A 190 8.00 -21.65 -15.29
C ASN A 190 8.30 -20.16 -15.52
N SER A 191 8.31 -19.72 -16.79
CA SER A 191 8.59 -18.33 -17.16
C SER A 191 7.63 -17.32 -16.52
N LEU A 192 6.36 -17.68 -16.32
CA LEU A 192 5.40 -16.83 -15.62
C LEU A 192 5.76 -16.69 -14.14
N GLY A 193 6.11 -17.79 -13.47
CA GLY A 193 6.59 -17.75 -12.09
C GLY A 193 7.85 -16.89 -11.94
N MET A 194 8.79 -16.99 -12.89
CA MET A 194 9.99 -16.14 -12.91
C MET A 194 9.64 -14.65 -13.05
N ALA A 195 8.67 -14.31 -13.91
CA ALA A 195 8.20 -12.94 -14.09
C ALA A 195 7.51 -12.38 -12.84
N ILE A 196 6.67 -13.18 -12.17
CA ILE A 196 6.00 -12.78 -10.93
C ILE A 196 7.00 -12.58 -9.78
N VAL A 197 7.95 -13.49 -9.61
CA VAL A 197 9.04 -13.34 -8.61
C VAL A 197 9.87 -12.08 -8.90
N SER A 198 10.21 -11.84 -10.18
CA SER A 198 10.93 -10.63 -10.57
C SER A 198 10.14 -9.36 -10.26
N THR A 199 8.83 -9.38 -10.49
CA THR A 199 7.93 -8.27 -10.15
C THR A 199 7.91 -8.02 -8.63
N GLN A 200 7.82 -9.09 -7.82
CA GLN A 200 7.88 -8.98 -6.36
C GLN A 200 9.20 -8.36 -5.87
N LEU A 201 10.33 -8.72 -6.48
CA LEU A 201 11.63 -8.14 -6.15
C LEU A 201 11.69 -6.64 -6.49
N VAL A 202 11.12 -6.21 -7.61
CA VAL A 202 11.01 -4.78 -7.95
C VAL A 202 10.19 -4.03 -6.90
N VAL A 203 9.05 -4.60 -6.47
CA VAL A 203 8.21 -3.99 -5.42
C VAL A 203 8.96 -3.92 -4.08
N CYS A 204 9.77 -4.93 -3.74
CA CYS A 204 10.63 -4.88 -2.56
C CYS A 204 11.60 -3.68 -2.60
N VAL A 205 12.25 -3.45 -3.74
CA VAL A 205 13.15 -2.29 -3.91
C VAL A 205 12.41 -0.98 -3.68
N LEU A 206 11.16 -0.84 -4.14
CA LEU A 206 10.35 0.35 -3.87
C LEU A 206 10.10 0.57 -2.38
N PHE A 207 9.85 -0.50 -1.61
CA PHE A 207 9.73 -0.41 -0.16
C PHE A 207 11.03 0.03 0.51
N ILE A 208 12.19 -0.49 0.07
CA ILE A 208 13.49 -0.06 0.60
C ILE A 208 13.70 1.45 0.39
N ILE A 209 13.39 1.96 -0.81
CA ILE A 209 13.45 3.40 -1.11
C ILE A 209 12.54 4.19 -0.16
N LEU A 210 11.30 3.75 0.05
CA LEU A 210 10.38 4.40 0.99
C LEU A 210 10.90 4.40 2.42
N PHE A 211 11.43 3.27 2.92
CA PHE A 211 12.01 3.21 4.25
C PHE A 211 13.18 4.20 4.39
N ILE A 212 14.07 4.28 3.39
CA ILE A 212 15.19 5.23 3.41
C ILE A 212 14.68 6.67 3.41
N ASN A 213 13.79 7.05 2.49
CA ASN A 213 13.23 8.41 2.42
C ASN A 213 12.58 8.80 3.75
N TYR A 214 11.83 7.87 4.34
CA TYR A 214 11.15 8.05 5.60
C TYR A 214 12.09 8.26 6.81
N PHE A 215 13.24 7.58 6.83
CA PHE A 215 14.27 7.81 7.86
C PHE A 215 15.11 9.06 7.59
N SER A 216 15.38 9.38 6.32
CA SER A 216 16.17 10.56 5.90
C SER A 216 15.44 11.87 6.18
N SER A 217 14.11 11.92 6.01
CA SER A 217 13.33 13.11 6.32
C SER A 217 13.39 13.48 7.82
N ARG A 218 13.70 12.51 8.69
CA ARG A 218 13.84 12.74 10.13
C ARG A 218 15.15 13.43 10.48
N THR A 219 16.27 13.02 9.88
CA THR A 219 17.59 13.57 10.25
C THR A 219 17.65 15.06 10.00
N HIS A 220 17.08 15.53 8.88
CA HIS A 220 16.97 16.96 8.57
C HIS A 220 16.11 17.74 9.56
N SER A 221 14.99 17.18 10.04
CA SER A 221 14.14 17.87 11.03
C SER A 221 14.78 18.01 12.42
N SER A 222 15.73 17.14 12.77
CA SER A 222 16.45 17.17 14.05
C SER A 222 17.75 17.97 14.02
N GLU A 223 18.22 18.41 12.85
CA GLU A 223 19.38 19.31 12.71
C GLU A 223 18.96 20.80 12.72
N GLU A 224 17.67 21.08 12.57
CA GLU A 224 17.08 22.43 12.61
C GLU A 224 16.50 22.82 14.00
N GLU A 225 16.58 21.93 15.00
CA GLU A 225 16.26 22.20 16.43
C GLU A 225 17.53 22.37 17.27
#